data_AF-A0A967YPX1-F1
#
_entry.id   AF-A0A967YPX1-F1
#
_cell.length_a   1.000
_cell.length_b   1.000
_cell.length_c   1.000
_cell.angle_alpha   90.00
_cell.angle_beta   90.00
_cell.angle_gamma   90.00
#
_symmetry.space_group_name_H-M   'P 1'
#
loop_
_entity.id
_entity.type
_entity.pdbx_description
1 polymer ?
#
loop_
_entity_poly.entity_id
_entity_poly.type
_entity_poly.pdbx_seq_one_letter_code
_entity_poly.pdbx_strand_id
1 'polypeptide(L)' 'SLPRLANNFELEGMYGHLRDVLMKIGFLNPQNPDYWMMNIRRFLSRLPLRAREVKIIRGVCRQLDWYTEQVEKRAKEEN' A
#
# COMPACT_ATOMS: atom_id res chain seq x y z
N SER A 1 16.12 16.98 -13.77
CA SER A 1 14.79 17.05 -14.40
C SER A 1 13.73 16.73 -13.38
N LEU A 2 12.53 17.30 -13.51
CA LEU A 2 11.38 16.93 -12.67
C LEU A 2 10.92 15.51 -13.02
N PRO A 3 10.67 14.60 -12.04
CA PRO A 3 10.26 13.24 -12.33
C PRO A 3 8.92 13.21 -13.08
N ARG A 4 8.76 12.30 -14.06
CA ARG A 4 7.50 12.17 -14.81
C ARG A 4 6.32 11.82 -13.91
N LEU A 5 5.11 12.18 -14.36
CA LEU A 5 3.87 11.69 -13.77
C LEU A 5 3.83 10.16 -13.79
N ALA A 6 3.22 9.59 -12.76
CA ALA A 6 2.94 8.16 -12.72
C ALA A 6 1.91 7.82 -13.80
N ASN A 7 2.08 6.68 -14.46
CA ASN A 7 1.06 6.17 -15.36
C ASN A 7 0.02 5.33 -14.60
N ASN A 8 -1.09 4.97 -15.26
CA ASN A 8 -2.15 4.17 -14.64
C ASN A 8 -1.63 2.83 -14.10
N PHE A 9 -0.70 2.18 -14.79
CA PHE A 9 -0.12 0.92 -14.32
C PHE A 9 0.62 1.07 -12.98
N GLU A 10 1.40 2.14 -12.82
CA GLU A 10 2.11 2.43 -11.57
C GLU A 10 1.14 2.78 -10.44
N LEU A 11 0.11 3.59 -10.73
CA LEU A 11 -0.91 3.97 -9.76
C LEU A 11 -1.72 2.75 -9.31
N GLU A 12 -2.22 1.92 -10.23
CA GLU A 12 -2.97 0.72 -9.88
C GLU A 12 -2.12 -0.29 -9.13
N GLY A 13 -0.85 -0.46 -9.53
CA GLY A 13 0.09 -1.30 -8.79
C GLY A 13 0.35 -0.78 -7.37
N MET A 14 0.37 0.54 -7.16
CA MET A 14 0.48 1.14 -5.83
C MET A 14 -0.77 0.91 -4.99
N TYR A 15 -1.96 1.13 -5.56
CA TYR A 15 -3.22 0.91 -4.85
C TYR A 15 -3.46 -0.55 -4.51
N GLY A 16 -3.07 -1.49 -5.38
CA GLY A 16 -3.09 -2.92 -5.06
C GLY A 16 -2.21 -3.24 -3.85
N HIS A 17 -0.95 -2.79 -3.87
CA HIS A 17 -0.03 -3.03 -2.75
C HIS A 17 -0.52 -2.39 -1.44
N LEU A 18 -1.10 -1.20 -1.50
CA LEU A 18 -1.75 -0.56 -0.34
C LEU A 18 -2.91 -1.42 0.19
N ARG A 19 -3.76 -1.96 -0.68
CA ARG A 19 -4.87 -2.82 -0.27
C ARG A 19 -4.35 -4.03 0.49
N ASP A 20 -3.38 -4.73 -0.09
CA ASP A 20 -2.83 -5.97 0.46
C ASP A 20 -2.23 -5.73 1.86
N VAL A 21 -1.38 -4.72 1.97
CA VAL A 21 -0.70 -4.43 3.24
C VAL A 21 -1.67 -3.92 4.31
N LEU A 22 -2.62 -3.06 3.95
CA LEU A 22 -3.60 -2.51 4.90
C LEU A 22 -4.62 -3.55 5.35
N MET A 23 -4.95 -4.54 4.50
CA MET A 23 -5.67 -5.74 4.94
C MET A 23 -4.81 -6.55 5.92
N LYS A 24 -3.54 -6.81 5.58
CA LYS A 24 -2.62 -7.64 6.37
C LYS A 24 -2.42 -7.12 7.78
N ILE A 25 -2.30 -5.81 7.96
CA ILE A 25 -2.15 -5.18 9.28
C ILE A 25 -3.48 -4.91 10.00
N GLY A 26 -4.62 -5.33 9.44
CA GLY A 26 -5.94 -5.16 10.05
C GLY A 26 -6.47 -3.72 10.05
N PHE A 27 -5.94 -2.84 9.20
CA PHE A 27 -6.42 -1.45 9.08
C PHE A 27 -7.74 -1.37 8.31
N LEU A 28 -7.89 -2.15 7.24
CA LEU A 28 -9.12 -2.18 6.46
C LEU A 28 -10.17 -3.08 7.14
N ASN A 29 -11.43 -2.65 7.12
CA ASN A 29 -12.55 -3.52 7.50
C ASN A 29 -12.71 -4.62 6.43
N PRO A 30 -12.54 -5.92 6.77
CA PRO A 30 -12.64 -7.01 5.81
C PRO A 30 -14.05 -7.21 5.25
N GLN A 31 -15.09 -6.69 5.91
CA GLN A 31 -16.47 -6.75 5.40
C GLN A 31 -16.70 -5.79 4.22
N ASN A 32 -15.92 -4.71 4.11
CA ASN A 32 -16.06 -3.75 3.02
C ASN A 32 -14.73 -3.06 2.66
N PRO A 33 -13.72 -3.81 2.18
CA PRO A 33 -12.40 -3.28 1.87
C PRO A 33 -12.43 -2.30 0.69
N ASP A 34 -13.39 -2.45 -0.23
CA ASP A 34 -13.54 -1.58 -1.40
C ASP A 34 -13.94 -0.17 -1.05
N TYR A 35 -14.85 0.01 -0.08
CA TYR A 35 -15.22 1.34 0.40
C TYR A 35 -14.01 2.11 0.95
N TRP A 36 -13.16 1.44 1.75
CA TRP A 36 -11.94 2.05 2.27
C TRP A 36 -10.93 2.38 1.17
N MET A 37 -10.72 1.44 0.23
CA MET A 37 -9.82 1.67 -0.90
C MET A 37 -10.31 2.80 -1.82
N MET A 38 -11.62 2.96 -2.01
CA MET A 38 -12.17 4.09 -2.74
C MET A 38 -11.82 5.42 -2.06
N ASN A 39 -11.92 5.52 -0.75
CA ASN A 39 -11.56 6.72 0.00
C ASN A 39 -10.05 7.01 -0.07
N ILE A 40 -9.20 5.98 0.04
CA ILE A 40 -7.74 6.11 -0.11
C ILE A 40 -7.38 6.59 -1.51
N ARG A 41 -7.98 5.99 -2.55
CA ARG A 41 -7.78 6.40 -3.95
C ARG A 41 -8.18 7.86 -4.16
N ARG A 42 -9.34 8.28 -3.65
CA ARG A 42 -9.80 9.68 -3.71
C ARG A 42 -8.87 10.65 -2.99
N PHE A 43 -8.30 10.25 -1.86
CA PHE A 43 -7.35 11.08 -1.12
C PHE A 43 -6.05 11.25 -1.89
N LEU A 44 -5.45 10.15 -2.36
CA LEU A 44 -4.17 10.17 -3.07
C LEU A 44 -4.30 10.78 -4.48
N SER A 45 -5.47 10.71 -5.12
CA SER A 45 -5.72 11.34 -6.42
C SER A 45 -5.90 12.86 -6.36
N ARG A 46 -5.90 13.48 -5.17
CA ARG A 46 -5.98 14.95 -5.04
C ARG A 46 -4.78 15.67 -5.65
N LEU A 47 -3.65 14.98 -5.78
CA LEU A 47 -2.43 15.49 -6.41
C LEU A 47 -1.99 14.55 -7.55
N PRO A 48 -1.44 15.09 -8.66
CA PRO A 48 -0.93 14.26 -9.75
C PRO A 48 0.40 13.62 -9.33
N LEU A 49 0.32 12.41 -8.77
CA LEU A 49 1.49 11.67 -8.28
C LEU A 49 2.49 11.40 -9.41
N ARG A 50 3.77 11.55 -9.06
CA ARG A 50 4.91 11.25 -9.90
C ARG A 50 5.38 9.82 -9.69
N ALA A 51 6.06 9.26 -10.69
CA ALA A 51 6.59 7.89 -10.62
C ALA A 51 7.52 7.68 -9.41
N ARG A 52 8.24 8.72 -8.98
CA ARG A 52 9.09 8.66 -7.78
C ARG A 52 8.26 8.54 -6.50
N GLU A 53 7.16 9.27 -6.38
CA GLU A 53 6.30 9.25 -5.19
C GLU A 53 5.58 7.90 -5.07
N VAL A 54 5.10 7.34 -6.18
CA VAL A 54 4.59 5.97 -6.24
C VAL A 54 5.63 4.96 -5.73
N LYS A 55 6.89 5.08 -6.16
CA LYS A 55 7.97 4.22 -5.68
C LYS A 55 8.23 4.36 -4.18
N ILE A 56 8.14 5.57 -3.63
CA ILE A 56 8.28 5.83 -2.19
C ILE A 56 7.16 5.11 -1.42
N ILE A 57 5.91 5.29 -1.84
CA ILE A 57 4.75 4.65 -1.20
C ILE A 57 4.89 3.12 -1.25
N ARG A 58 5.24 2.55 -2.40
CA ARG A 58 5.51 1.12 -2.53
C ARG A 58 6.70 0.64 -1.68
N GLY A 59 7.68 1.51 -1.44
CA GLY A 59 8.78 1.26 -0.51
C GLY A 59 8.31 1.10 0.93
N VAL A 60 7.37 1.96 1.36
CA VAL A 60 6.71 1.84 2.67
C VAL A 60 5.92 0.55 2.78
N CYS A 61 5.11 0.22 1.77
CA CYS A 61 4.35 -1.04 1.77
C CYS A 61 5.28 -2.27 1.88
N ARG A 62 6.42 -2.28 1.16
CA ARG A 62 7.41 -3.36 1.29
C ARG A 62 7.99 -3.48 2.69
N GLN A 63 8.23 -2.36 3.38
CA GLN A 63 8.75 -2.40 4.76
C GLN A 63 7.70 -2.92 5.75
N LEU A 64 6.42 -2.57 5.55
CA LEU A 64 5.32 -3.13 6.33
C LEU A 64 5.15 -4.64 6.08
N ASP A 65 5.26 -5.10 4.83
CA ASP A 65 5.24 -6.53 4.52
C ASP A 65 6.39 -7.27 5.21
N TRP A 66 7.61 -6.74 5.09
CA TRP A 66 8.79 -7.30 5.76
C TRP A 66 8.58 -7.37 7.27
N TYR A 67 8.09 -6.29 7.90
CA TYR A 67 7.87 -6.25 9.34
C TYR A 67 6.82 -7.27 9.79
N THR A 68 5.69 -7.34 9.08
CA THR A 68 4.62 -8.31 9.39
C THR A 68 5.10 -9.75 9.25
N GLU A 69 5.92 -10.07 8.25
CA GLU A 69 6.57 -11.38 8.13
C GLU A 69 7.48 -11.71 9.32
N GLN A 70 8.22 -10.72 9.86
CA GLN A 70 9.04 -10.95 11.06
C GLN A 70 8.18 -11.23 12.29
N VAL A 71 7.06 -10.51 12.45
CA VAL A 71 6.12 -10.73 13.55
C VAL A 71 5.50 -12.13 13.46
N GLU A 72 5.05 -12.54 12.28
CA GLU A 72 4.50 -13.88 12.04
C GLU A 72 5.52 -15.00 12.29
N LYS A 73 6.80 -14.80 11.93
CA LYS A 73 7.88 -15.75 12.21
C LYS A 73 8.10 -15.93 13.71
N ARG A 74 8.21 -14.84 14.46
CA ARG A 74 8.38 -14.88 15.93
C ARG A 74 7.21 -15.58 16.61
N ALA A 75 5.97 -15.27 16.20
CA ALA A 75 4.79 -15.91 16.75
C ALA A 75 4.73 -17.43 16.49
N LYS A 76 5.39 -17.93 15.43
CA LYS A 76 5.51 -19.37 15.14
C LYS A 76 6.65 -20.04 15.91
N GLU A 77 7.67 -19.30 16.29
CA GLU A 77 8.78 -19.81 17.11
C GLU A 77 8.41 -19.91 18.60
N GLU A 78 7.43 -19.11 19.03
CA GLU A 78 6.90 -19.09 20.41
C GLU A 78 5.78 -20.11 20.67
N ASN A 79 5.23 -20.74 19.62
CA ASN A 79 4.17 -21.75 19.66
C ASN A 79 4.72 -23.16 19.40
#